data_AF-A0A538CPR5-F1
#
_entry.id   AF-A0A538CPR5-F1
#
_cell.length_a   1.000
_cell.length_b   1.000
_cell.length_c   1.000
_cell.angle_alpha   90.00
_cell.angle_beta   90.00
_cell.angle_gamma   90.00
#
_symmetry.space_group_name_H-M   'P 1'
#
loop_
_entity.id
_entity.type
_entity.pdbx_description
1 polymer ?
#
loop_
_entity_poly.entity_id
_entity_poly.type
_entity_poly.pdbx_seq_one_letter_code
_entity_poly.pdbx_strand_id
1 'polypeptide(L)' 'MPNIGTGEIILLLLLALLLFGAKRLPEIGRSMGRGLREFKDSVSGKDHDDEPAELPMQTTDATVAARERERDPV' A
#
# COMPACT_ATOMS: atom_id res chain seq x y z
N MET A 1 21.77 29.53 -19.35
CA MET A 1 20.55 29.17 -18.59
C MET A 1 21.02 28.55 -17.29
N PRO A 2 20.46 28.92 -16.12
CA PRO A 2 20.79 28.25 -14.87
C PRO A 2 20.41 26.77 -15.01
N ASN A 3 21.41 25.90 -14.97
CA ASN A 3 21.20 24.47 -15.01
C ASN A 3 20.97 24.04 -13.57
N ILE A 4 19.70 23.80 -13.21
CA ILE A 4 19.34 23.21 -11.93
C ILE A 4 19.98 21.83 -11.88
N GLY A 5 21.08 21.73 -11.15
CA GLY A 5 21.83 20.51 -10.98
C GLY A 5 21.24 19.64 -9.88
N THR A 6 21.64 18.37 -9.85
CA THR A 6 21.25 17.43 -8.79
C THR A 6 21.53 17.99 -7.38
N GLY A 7 22.60 18.79 -7.23
CA GLY A 7 22.94 19.46 -5.96
C GLY A 7 21.91 20.47 -5.48
N GLU A 8 21.36 21.31 -6.37
CA GLU A 8 20.32 22.29 -6.01
C GLU A 8 19.01 21.59 -5.66
N ILE A 9 18.67 20.51 -6.35
CA ILE A 9 17.50 19.69 -6.02
C ILE A 9 17.64 19.11 -4.60
N ILE A 10 18.81 18.57 -4.26
CA ILE A 10 19.07 18.03 -2.91
C ILE A 10 18.95 19.13 -1.85
N LEU A 11 19.48 20.34 -2.12
CA LEU A 11 19.40 21.47 -1.20
C LEU A 11 17.94 21.89 -0.94
N LEU A 12 17.13 21.98 -2.00
CA LEU A 12 15.69 22.25 -1.89
C LEU A 12 14.96 21.14 -1.14
N LEU A 13 15.32 19.88 -1.39
CA LEU A 13 14.76 18.74 -0.67
C LEU A 13 15.06 18.84 0.82
N LEU A 14 16.31 19.16 1.20
CA LEU A 14 16.70 19.37 2.59
C LEU A 14 15.87 20.49 3.24
N LEU A 15 15.68 21.61 2.54
CA LEU A 15 14.90 22.73 3.05
C LEU A 15 13.42 22.35 3.25
N ALA A 16 12.84 21.62 2.30
CA ALA A 16 11.50 21.06 2.41
C ALA A 16 11.40 20.05 3.56
N LEU A 17 12.41 19.18 3.75
CA LEU A 17 12.49 18.26 4.88
C LEU A 17 12.56 19.00 6.22
N LEU A 18 13.17 20.18 6.28
CA LEU A 18 13.23 20.98 7.50
C LEU A 18 11.88 21.59 7.85
N LEU A 19 11.12 22.05 6.84
CA LEU A 19 9.79 22.64 7.00
C LEU A 19 8.71 21.59 7.29
N PHE A 20 8.68 20.52 6.50
CA PHE A 20 7.64 19.49 6.57
C PHE A 20 8.01 18.30 7.46
N GLY A 21 9.31 18.09 7.71
CA GLY A 21 9.85 16.94 8.44
C GLY A 21 10.16 15.74 7.53
N ALA A 22 11.19 14.97 7.88
CA ALA A 22 11.63 13.77 7.15
C ALA A 22 10.56 12.67 7.04
N LYS A 23 9.56 12.65 7.94
CA LYS A 23 8.46 11.68 7.90
C LYS A 23 7.32 12.07 6.95
N ARG A 24 7.09 13.35 6.68
CA ARG A 24 5.91 13.79 5.93
C ARG A 24 6.08 13.70 4.41
N LEU A 25 7.27 13.95 3.88
CA LEU A 25 7.54 13.74 2.45
C LEU A 25 7.23 12.30 1.97
N PRO A 26 7.74 11.23 2.61
CA PRO A 26 7.45 9.87 2.17
C PRO A 26 6.00 9.45 2.43
N GLU A 27 5.34 10.02 3.45
CA GLU A 27 3.92 9.78 3.72
C GLU A 27 3.03 10.30 2.59
N ILE A 28 3.26 11.55 2.16
CA ILE A 28 2.56 12.18 1.03
C ILE A 28 2.91 11.46 -0.28
N GLY A 29 4.17 11.10 -0.49
CA GLY A 29 4.59 10.35 -1.68
C GLY A 29 3.93 8.98 -1.78
N ARG A 30 3.72 8.27 -0.66
CA ARG A 30 3.01 6.98 -0.64
C ARG A 30 1.53 7.13 -0.95
N SER A 31 0.85 8.14 -0.41
CA SER A 31 -0.58 8.35 -0.71
C SER A 31 -0.80 8.79 -2.15
N MET A 32 0.00 9.74 -2.63
CA MET A 32 0.00 10.19 -4.03
C MET A 32 0.38 9.07 -4.99
N GLY A 33 1.38 8.25 -4.64
CA GLY A 33 1.84 7.13 -5.46
C GLY A 33 0.77 6.07 -5.68
N ARG A 34 -0.04 5.76 -4.65
CA ARG A 34 -1.21 4.86 -4.80
C ARG A 34 -2.26 5.45 -5.72
N GLY A 35 -2.63 6.72 -5.54
CA GLY A 35 -3.59 7.39 -6.41
C GLY A 35 -3.11 7.49 -7.87
N LEU A 36 -1.82 7.77 -8.08
CA LEU A 36 -1.24 7.81 -9.42
C LEU A 36 -1.15 6.41 -10.06
N ARG A 37 -0.88 5.38 -9.26
CA ARG A 37 -0.89 3.97 -9.68
C ARG A 37 -2.29 3.58 -10.17
N GLU A 38 -3.31 3.79 -9.34
CA GLU A 38 -4.71 3.51 -9.68
C GLU A 38 -5.15 4.32 -10.90
N PHE A 39 -4.83 5.62 -10.96
CA PHE A 39 -5.11 6.47 -12.11
C PHE A 39 -4.45 5.95 -13.39
N LYS A 40 -3.18 5.56 -13.32
CA LYS A 40 -2.45 4.97 -14.45
C LYS A 40 -3.08 3.64 -14.86
N ASP A 41 -3.49 2.80 -13.92
CA ASP A 41 -4.08 1.49 -14.20
C ASP A 41 -5.43 1.64 -14.92
N SER A 42 -6.29 2.57 -14.46
CA SER A 42 -7.56 2.92 -15.13
C SER A 42 -7.36 3.55 -16.50
N VAL A 43 -6.39 4.46 -16.66
CA VAL A 43 -6.11 5.11 -17.96
C VAL A 43 -5.43 4.16 -18.94
N SER A 44 -4.59 3.23 -18.44
CA SER A 44 -3.88 2.26 -19.27
C SER A 44 -4.74 1.05 -19.66
N GLY A 45 -6.01 0.98 -19.22
CA GLY A 45 -6.91 -0.15 -19.50
C GLY A 45 -6.38 -1.48 -18.99
N LYS A 46 -5.51 -1.45 -17.96
CA LYS A 46 -5.04 -2.65 -17.26
C LYS A 46 -6.06 -2.94 -16.16
N ASP A 47 -7.26 -3.35 -16.56
CA ASP A 47 -8.13 -4.07 -15.64
C ASP A 47 -7.41 -5.39 -15.33
N HIS A 48 -7.25 -5.67 -14.04
CA HIS A 48 -6.55 -6.84 -13.55
C HIS A 48 -7.35 -8.10 -13.91
N ASP A 49 -7.10 -8.67 -15.09
CA ASP A 49 -7.62 -9.98 -15.51
C ASP A 49 -6.71 -11.14 -15.11
N ASP A 50 -5.63 -10.90 -14.36
CA ASP A 50 -4.73 -11.95 -13.90
C ASP A 50 -4.66 -12.00 -12.36
N GLU A 51 -5.30 -13.06 -11.86
CA GLU A 51 -5.12 -13.78 -10.60
C GLU A 51 -6.14 -13.51 -9.46
N PRO A 52 -6.92 -14.55 -9.06
CA PRO A 52 -7.75 -14.49 -7.86
C PRO A 52 -6.87 -14.27 -6.63
N ALA A 53 -7.42 -13.55 -5.65
CA ALA A 53 -6.82 -13.34 -4.35
C ALA A 53 -6.51 -14.68 -3.64
N GLU A 54 -5.37 -15.28 -3.93
CA GLU A 54 -4.77 -16.30 -3.08
C GLU A 54 -3.84 -15.61 -2.07
N LEU A 55 -4.43 -15.24 -0.93
CA LEU A 55 -3.71 -15.28 0.34
C LEU A 55 -4.45 -16.26 1.27
N PRO A 56 -4.28 -17.59 1.10
CA PRO A 56 -4.77 -18.54 2.09
C PRO A 56 -3.68 -18.71 3.16
N MET A 57 -3.47 -17.72 4.02
CA MET A 57 -2.68 -17.91 5.24
C MET A 57 -3.13 -16.97 6.35
N GLN A 58 -4.30 -17.26 6.92
CA GLN A 58 -4.48 -17.22 8.38
C GLN A 58 -5.33 -18.42 8.80
N THR A 59 -4.66 -19.57 8.85
CA THR A 59 -5.11 -20.76 9.55
C THR A 59 -4.88 -20.56 11.05
N THR A 60 -5.75 -19.78 11.69
CA THR A 60 -5.97 -19.71 13.16
C THR A 60 -7.23 -18.86 13.29
N ASP A 61 -8.39 -19.36 13.70
CA ASP A 61 -8.61 -19.90 15.04
C ASP A 61 -10.03 -20.54 15.11
N ALA A 62 -10.07 -21.81 15.51
CA ALA A 62 -11.01 -22.31 16.53
C ALA A 62 -12.52 -21.97 16.50
N THR A 63 -13.24 -22.04 15.37
CA THR A 63 -14.74 -22.03 15.42
C THR A 63 -15.41 -23.34 15.00
N VAL A 64 -14.71 -24.27 14.34
CA VAL A 64 -15.35 -25.50 13.82
C VAL A 64 -15.26 -26.70 14.77
N ALA A 65 -14.40 -26.68 15.79
CA ALA A 65 -14.17 -27.87 16.65
C ALA A 65 -15.15 -28.06 17.83
N ALA A 66 -16.07 -27.12 18.09
CA ALA A 66 -16.89 -27.12 19.32
C ALA A 66 -18.38 -27.47 19.11
N ARG A 67 -18.85 -27.78 17.89
CA ARG A 67 -20.29 -27.99 17.63
C ARG A 67 -20.73 -29.41 17.23
N GLU A 68 -19.80 -30.34 17.02
CA GLU A 68 -20.15 -31.71 16.57
C GLU A 68 -20.10 -32.80 17.66
N ARG A 69 -19.78 -32.45 18.92
CA ARG A 69 -19.62 -33.44 20.01
C ARG A 69 -20.70 -33.41 21.10
N GLU A 70 -21.90 -32.92 20.81
CA GLU A 70 -22.94 -32.78 21.85
C GLU A 70 -24.40 -32.92 21.36
N ARG A 71 -24.68 -33.72 20.31
CA ARG A 71 -26.07 -34.09 19.97
C ARG A 71 -26.23 -35.57 19.62
N ASP A 72 -25.74 -36.41 20.53
CA ASP A 72 -26.28 -37.75 20.71
C ASP A 72 -27.04 -37.77 22.05
N PRO A 73 -28.37 -37.56 22.06
CA PRO A 73 -29.21 -38.03 23.13
C PRO A 73 -30.08 -39.21 22.64
N VAL A 74 -29.93 -40.29 23.40
CA VAL A 74 -30.76 -41.51 23.51
C VAL A 74 -32.26 -41.26 23.47
#